data_AF-A0A2T3LJ22-F1
#
_entry.id   AF-A0A2T3LJ22-F1
#
_cell.length_a   1.000
_cell.length_b   1.000
_cell.length_c   1.000
_cell.angle_alpha   90.00
_cell.angle_beta   90.00
_cell.angle_gamma   90.00
#
_symmetry.space_group_name_H-M   'P 1'
#
loop_
_entity.id
_entity.type
_entity.pdbx_description
1 polymer ?
#
loop_
_entity_poly.entity_id
_entity_poly.type
_entity_poly.pdbx_seq_one_letter_code
_entity_poly.pdbx_strand_id
1 'polypeptide(L)' 'MQKFNISRINTDFGIFNVIGTYNKKCKVLKISQLYQMGTDGWFELDINRAPSVVEKLEPLIINHMN' A
#
# COMPACT_ATOMS: atom_id res chain seq x y z
N MET A 1 1.58 13.45 -10.46
CA MET A 1 1.51 12.29 -9.53
C MET A 1 2.92 11.95 -9.10
N GLN A 2 3.20 11.90 -7.80
CA GLN A 2 4.52 11.55 -7.27
C GLN A 2 4.58 10.04 -7.03
N LYS A 3 5.63 9.39 -7.52
CA LYS A 3 5.88 7.96 -7.22
C LYS A 3 6.32 7.81 -5.77
N PHE A 4 5.86 6.76 -5.11
CA PHE A 4 6.32 6.38 -3.78
C PHE A 4 6.60 4.88 -3.72
N ASN A 5 7.44 4.51 -2.77
CA ASN A 5 7.72 3.13 -2.39
C ASN A 5 7.83 3.08 -0.87
N ILE A 6 6.81 2.55 -0.21
CA ILE A 6 6.82 2.30 1.23
C ILE A 6 7.30 0.87 1.41
N SER A 7 8.55 0.72 1.84
CA SER A 7 9.16 -0.61 1.93
C SER A 7 8.54 -1.49 3.02
N ARG A 8 8.05 -0.88 4.11
CA ARG A 8 7.34 -1.56 5.20
C ARG A 8 6.32 -0.61 5.85
N ILE A 9 5.07 -1.04 5.92
CA ILE A 9 4.03 -0.46 6.76
C ILE A 9 3.50 -1.55 7.68
N ASN A 10 3.67 -1.36 9.00
CA ASN A 10 3.15 -2.28 10.00
C ASN A 10 1.70 -1.90 10.29
N THR A 11 0.82 -2.88 10.22
CA THR A 11 -0.62 -2.74 10.48
C THR A 11 -1.08 -3.86 11.40
N ASP A 12 -2.26 -3.72 11.99
CA ASP A 12 -2.82 -4.76 12.87
C ASP A 12 -3.12 -6.08 12.13
N PHE A 13 -3.12 -6.07 10.80
CA PHE A 13 -3.42 -7.23 9.95
C PHE A 13 -2.22 -7.67 9.09
N GLY A 14 -1.01 -7.16 9.39
CA GLY A 14 0.24 -7.60 8.76
C GLY A 14 1.18 -6.46 8.39
N ILE A 15 2.31 -6.84 7.81
CA ILE A 15 3.31 -5.90 7.29
C ILE A 15 3.20 -5.87 5.77
N PHE A 16 3.08 -4.67 5.20
CA PHE A 16 2.93 -4.50 3.76
C PHE A 16 4.09 -3.70 3.16
N ASN A 17 4.40 -3.98 1.91
CA ASN A 17 5.20 -3.14 1.04
C ASN A 17 4.28 -2.61 -0.05
N VAL A 18 4.29 -1.29 -0.27
CA VAL A 18 3.35 -0.62 -1.16
C VAL A 18 4.10 0.28 -2.12
N ILE A 19 3.87 0.05 -3.41
CA ILE A 19 4.43 0.85 -4.49
C ILE A 19 3.27 1.47 -5.26
N GLY A 20 3.40 2.75 -5.57
CA GLY A 20 2.34 3.44 -6.28
C GLY A 20 2.64 4.89 -6.59
N THR A 21 1.57 5.63 -6.85
CA THR A 21 1.61 7.07 -7.08
C THR A 21 0.58 7.77 -6.21
N TYR A 22 0.97 8.94 -5.69
CA TYR A 22 0.09 9.78 -4.89
C TYR A 22 0.11 11.21 -5.43
N ASN A 23 -1.07 11.83 -5.52
CA ASN A 23 -1.23 13.23 -5.87
C ASN A 23 -1.73 14.01 -4.65
N LYS A 24 -0.81 14.70 -3.94
CA LYS A 24 -1.14 15.52 -2.76
C LYS A 24 -2.20 16.59 -3.04
N LYS A 25 -2.24 17.17 -4.26
CA LYS A 25 -3.21 18.23 -4.62
C LYS A 25 -4.64 17.71 -4.76
N CYS A 26 -4.80 16.57 -5.42
CA CYS A 26 -6.11 15.97 -5.68
C CYS A 26 -6.48 14.87 -4.68
N LYS A 27 -5.60 14.55 -3.72
CA LYS A 27 -5.71 13.42 -2.78
C LYS A 27 -5.99 12.07 -3.45
N VAL A 28 -5.48 11.87 -4.67
CA VAL A 28 -5.65 10.64 -5.43
C VAL A 28 -4.47 9.71 -5.17
N LEU A 29 -4.75 8.53 -4.59
CA LEU A 29 -3.82 7.43 -4.40
C LEU A 29 -4.07 6.37 -5.49
N LYS A 30 -3.00 5.88 -6.10
CA LYS A 30 -3.04 4.74 -7.02
C LYS A 30 -1.94 3.77 -6.66
N ILE A 31 -2.32 2.62 -6.12
CA ILE A 31 -1.41 1.52 -5.82
C ILE A 31 -1.13 0.77 -7.13
N SER A 32 0.14 0.53 -7.44
CA SER A 32 0.56 -0.27 -8.60
C SER A 32 0.95 -1.68 -8.20
N GLN A 33 1.60 -1.84 -7.03
CA GLN A 33 2.01 -3.14 -6.51
C GLN A 33 1.83 -3.15 -5.00
N LEU A 34 1.38 -4.29 -4.49
CA LEU A 34 1.16 -4.53 -3.08
C LEU A 34 1.78 -5.86 -2.72
N TYR A 35 2.63 -5.88 -1.70
CA TYR A 35 3.17 -7.10 -1.14
C TYR A 35 2.84 -7.19 0.34
N GLN A 36 2.66 -8.41 0.83
CA GLN A 36 2.49 -8.71 2.24
C GLN A 36 3.63 -9.60 2.72
N MET A 37 4.12 -9.35 3.93
CA MET A 37 5.10 -10.21 4.57
C MET A 37 4.41 -11.47 5.08
N GLY A 38 4.82 -12.63 4.59
CA GLY A 38 4.51 -13.94 5.13
C GLY A 38 5.67 -14.52 5.94
N THR A 39 5.57 -15.79 6.29
CA THR A 39 6.64 -16.54 6.98
C THR A 39 7.91 -16.65 6.14
N ASP A 40 7.76 -16.87 4.84
CA ASP A 40 8.88 -17.12 3.92
C ASP A 40 9.35 -15.87 3.16
N GLY A 41 8.84 -14.70 3.55
CA GLY A 41 9.19 -13.41 2.94
C GLY A 41 8.01 -12.70 2.29
N TRP A 42 8.30 -11.84 1.33
CA TRP A 42 7.29 -11.03 0.64
C TRP A 42 6.55 -11.85 -0.42
N PHE A 43 5.23 -11.76 -0.42
CA PHE A 43 4.40 -12.28 -1.50
C PHE A 43 3.52 -11.16 -2.06
N GLU A 44 3.32 -11.17 -3.38
CA GLU A 44 2.53 -10.16 -4.08
C GLU A 44 1.04 -10.43 -3.91
N LEU A 45 0.28 -9.38 -3.61
CA LEU A 45 -1.18 -9.40 -3.53
C LEU A 45 -1.76 -8.82 -4.81
N ASP A 46 -2.68 -9.57 -5.42
CA ASP A 46 -3.46 -9.06 -6.55
C ASP A 46 -4.48 -8.02 -6.05
N ILE A 47 -4.15 -6.75 -6.29
CA ILE A 47 -4.96 -5.59 -5.92
C ILE A 47 -6.37 -5.63 -6.53
N ASN A 48 -6.58 -6.32 -7.65
CA ASN A 48 -7.91 -6.44 -8.26
C ASN A 48 -8.77 -7.50 -7.57
N ARG A 49 -8.13 -8.50 -6.93
CA ARG A 49 -8.82 -9.56 -6.18
C ARG A 49 -9.04 -9.22 -4.71
N ALA A 50 -8.31 -8.24 -4.17
CA ALA A 50 -8.36 -7.86 -2.76
C ALA A 50 -8.66 -6.36 -2.53
N PRO A 51 -9.79 -5.82 -3.06
CA PRO A 51 -10.13 -4.40 -2.91
C PRO A 51 -10.26 -3.98 -1.44
N SER A 52 -10.76 -4.87 -0.57
CA SER A 52 -10.92 -4.60 0.86
C SER A 52 -9.60 -4.41 1.61
N VAL A 53 -8.49 -5.00 1.13
CA VAL A 53 -7.16 -4.77 1.71
C VAL A 53 -6.64 -3.41 1.31
N VAL A 54 -6.84 -3.03 0.05
CA VAL A 54 -6.47 -1.71 -0.46
C VAL A 54 -7.20 -0.63 0.32
N GLU A 55 -8.53 -0.72 0.45
CA GLU A 55 -9.36 0.24 1.20
C GLU A 55 -8.89 0.45 2.65
N LYS A 56 -8.47 -0.62 3.34
CA LYS A 56 -7.92 -0.53 4.69
C LYS A 56 -6.54 0.11 4.75
N LEU A 57 -5.72 -0.10 3.72
CA LEU A 57 -4.37 0.44 3.64
C LEU A 57 -4.33 1.90 3.20
N GLU A 58 -5.27 2.37 2.38
CA GLU A 58 -5.30 3.75 1.88
C GLU A 58 -5.11 4.82 2.98
N PRO A 59 -5.89 4.84 4.08
CA PRO A 59 -5.71 5.85 5.11
C PRO A 59 -4.34 5.74 5.80
N LEU A 60 -3.81 4.53 5.96
CA LEU A 60 -2.51 4.28 6.58
C LEU A 60 -1.37 4.77 5.67
N ILE A 61 -1.47 4.51 4.37
CA ILE A 61 -0.52 4.98 3.35
C ILE A 61 -0.52 6.51 3.30
N ILE A 62 -1.71 7.14 3.26
CA ILE A 62 -1.84 8.60 3.24
C ILE A 62 -1.23 9.22 4.51
N ASN A 63 -1.49 8.63 5.68
CA ASN A 63 -0.91 9.09 6.94
C ASN A 63 0.61 8.95 6.97
N HIS A 64 1.16 7.88 6.40
CA HIS A 64 2.61 7.65 6.36
C HIS A 64 3.37 8.61 5.41
N MET A 65 2.70 9.18 4.41
CA MET A 65 3.31 10.10 3.42
C MET A 65 3.16 11.60 3.75
N ASN A 66 2.39 11.93 4.79
CA ASN A 66 2.19 13.29 5.28
C ASN A 66 3.18 13.60 6.38
#